data_AF-A0A0N0D6M9-F1
#
_entry.id   AF-A0A0N0D6M9-F1
#
_cell.length_a   1.000
_cell.length_b   1.000
_cell.length_c   1.000
_cell.angle_alpha   90.00
_cell.angle_beta   90.00
_cell.angle_gamma   90.00
#
_symmetry.space_group_name_H-M   'P 1'
#
loop_
_entity.id
_entity.type
_entity.pdbx_description
1 polymer ?
#
loop_
_entity_poly.entity_id
_entity_poly.type
_entity_poly.pdbx_seq_one_letter_code
_entity_poly.pdbx_strand_id
1 'polypeptide(L)'
;SRGPIILMCSDLTISPINALELYSRRIRIETMFDMLKNLLCVFRYRFWTKKLPSESRKPKKNKKLKNPPTTSLPTIKKCWDAYEKFVMLGVISLGLLQLISLKFSESVWNQFSGFLRSRSREIPSERTSKIVISNLLVMNFCSFALTGRIFEFLILLWFS
;
A
#
# COMPACT_ATOMS: atom_id res chain seq x y z
N SER A 1 23.31 -25.31 -0.80
CA SER A 1 24.30 -24.22 -0.92
C SER A 1 23.72 -23.13 -1.80
N ARG A 2 23.60 -21.88 -1.31
CA ARG A 2 23.24 -20.75 -2.18
C ARG A 2 24.50 -20.42 -2.99
N GLY A 3 24.38 -20.35 -4.33
CA GLY A 3 25.52 -20.04 -5.21
C GLY A 3 26.14 -18.66 -4.92
N PRO A 4 27.27 -18.34 -5.57
CA PRO A 4 27.94 -17.05 -5.38
C PRO A 4 26.99 -15.89 -5.72
N ILE A 5 26.95 -14.87 -4.86
CA ILE A 5 26.16 -13.65 -5.06
C ILE A 5 27.02 -12.66 -5.84
N ILE A 6 26.58 -12.27 -7.04
CA ILE A 6 27.29 -11.33 -7.90
C ILE A 6 26.44 -10.07 -8.03
N LEU A 7 27.01 -8.92 -7.68
CA LEU A 7 26.42 -7.60 -7.90
C LEU A 7 27.03 -7.01 -9.17
N MET A 8 26.19 -6.49 -10.07
CA MET A 8 26.61 -5.76 -11.26
C MET A 8 26.04 -4.34 -11.20
N CYS A 9 26.85 -3.34 -11.51
CA CYS A 9 26.46 -1.93 -11.58
C CYS A 9 26.84 -1.35 -12.95
N SER A 10 26.03 -0.44 -13.47
CA SER A 10 26.32 0.24 -14.75
C SER A 10 27.36 1.36 -14.60
N ASP A 11 27.50 1.93 -13.40
CA ASP A 11 28.48 2.96 -13.10
C ASP A 11 29.80 2.29 -12.67
N LEU A 12 30.87 2.55 -13.42
CA LEU A 12 32.21 2.00 -13.16
C LEU A 12 33.01 2.82 -12.15
N THR A 13 32.55 4.02 -11.81
CA THR A 13 33.25 4.94 -10.89
C THR A 13 32.81 4.78 -9.44
N ILE A 14 31.71 4.07 -9.20
CA ILE A 14 31.15 3.91 -7.86
C ILE A 14 32.05 3.06 -6.97
N SER A 15 32.20 3.46 -5.71
CA SER A 15 32.95 2.65 -4.75
C SER A 15 32.20 1.34 -4.45
N PRO A 16 32.91 0.20 -4.30
CA PRO A 16 32.29 -1.09 -4.03
C PRO A 16 31.43 -1.10 -2.76
N ILE A 17 31.84 -0.36 -1.73
CA ILE A 17 31.09 -0.24 -0.48
C ILE A 17 29.76 0.51 -0.68
N ASN A 18 29.76 1.59 -1.47
CA ASN A 18 28.54 2.34 -1.77
C ASN A 18 27.58 1.52 -2.62
N ALA A 19 28.10 0.77 -3.60
CA ALA A 19 27.29 -0.14 -4.42
C ALA A 19 26.62 -1.22 -3.57
N LEU A 20 27.33 -1.77 -2.58
CA LEU A 20 26.77 -2.73 -1.63
C LEU A 20 25.69 -2.10 -0.74
N GLU A 21 25.94 -0.91 -0.19
CA GLU A 21 24.95 -0.21 0.64
C GLU A 21 23.67 0.11 -0.15
N LEU A 22 23.82 0.61 -1.38
CA LEU A 22 22.71 0.86 -2.30
C LEU A 22 21.91 -0.41 -2.56
N TYR A 23 22.58 -1.54 -2.80
CA TYR A 23 21.92 -2.83 -2.96
C TYR A 23 21.16 -3.26 -1.69
N SER A 24 21.74 -3.04 -0.51
CA SER A 24 21.07 -3.34 0.77
C SER A 24 19.79 -2.53 0.99
N ARG A 25 19.64 -1.35 0.39
CA ARG A 25 18.39 -0.57 0.46
C ARG A 25 17.20 -1.25 -0.21
N ARG A 26 17.41 -2.25 -1.08
CA ARG A 26 16.35 -3.07 -1.68
C ARG A 26 15.41 -3.68 -0.65
N ILE A 27 15.95 -4.10 0.51
CA ILE A 27 15.17 -4.70 1.60
C ILE A 27 14.05 -3.74 2.05
N ARG A 28 14.27 -2.43 1.98
CA ARG A 28 13.25 -1.44 2.34
C ARG A 28 12.01 -1.54 1.44
N ILE A 29 12.20 -1.76 0.14
CA ILE A 29 11.09 -1.95 -0.81
C ILE A 29 10.35 -3.25 -0.50
N GLU A 30 11.07 -4.32 -0.19
CA GLU A 30 10.46 -5.61 0.20
C GLU A 30 9.64 -5.48 1.48
N THR A 31 10.15 -4.77 2.49
CA THR A 31 9.38 -4.48 3.71
C THR A 31 8.15 -3.62 3.42
N MET A 32 8.25 -2.62 2.54
CA MET A 32 7.10 -1.80 2.15
C MET A 32 6.03 -2.65 1.46
N PHE A 33 6.41 -3.55 0.55
CA PHE A 33 5.47 -4.49 -0.08
C PHE A 33 4.83 -5.43 0.93
N ASP A 34 5.58 -5.91 1.92
CA ASP A 34 5.02 -6.74 2.99
C ASP A 34 3.96 -5.98 3.79
N MET A 35 4.22 -4.71 4.11
CA MET A 35 3.25 -3.84 4.79
C MET A 35 2.01 -3.61 3.93
N LEU A 36 2.15 -3.29 2.64
CA LEU A 36 1.00 -3.12 1.74
C LEU A 36 0.15 -4.39 1.64
N LYS A 37 0.80 -5.56 1.58
CA LYS A 37 0.13 -6.86 1.43
C LYS A 37 -0.53 -7.34 2.72
N ASN A 38 0.19 -7.30 3.84
CA ASN A 38 -0.22 -7.94 5.09
C ASN A 38 -0.89 -6.97 6.06
N LEU A 39 -0.48 -5.70 6.07
CA LEU A 39 -1.07 -4.68 6.95
C LEU A 39 -2.33 -4.08 6.35
N LEU A 40 -2.23 -3.60 5.11
CA LEU A 40 -3.30 -2.86 4.43
C LEU A 40 -4.12 -3.73 3.47
N CYS A 41 -3.66 -4.94 3.15
CA CYS A 41 -4.37 -5.86 2.25
C CYS A 41 -4.65 -5.26 0.86
N VAL A 42 -3.79 -4.37 0.37
CA VAL A 42 -3.96 -3.61 -0.89
C VAL A 42 -4.08 -4.53 -2.12
N PHE A 43 -3.56 -5.75 -2.06
CA PHE A 43 -3.66 -6.71 -3.16
C PHE A 43 -4.87 -7.66 -3.05
N ARG A 44 -5.77 -7.48 -2.08
CA ARG A 44 -7.00 -8.28 -1.90
C ARG A 44 -8.24 -7.66 -2.55
N TYR A 45 -8.07 -6.91 -3.64
CA TYR A 45 -9.18 -6.28 -4.35
C TYR A 45 -10.02 -7.30 -5.14
N ARG A 46 -11.29 -6.94 -5.40
CA ARG A 46 -12.26 -7.78 -6.14
C ARG A 46 -12.69 -7.18 -7.48
N PHE A 47 -11.98 -6.18 -8.00
CA PHE A 47 -12.33 -5.49 -9.26
C PHE A 47 -11.93 -6.30 -10.52
N TRP A 48 -12.37 -7.56 -10.66
CA TRP A 48 -12.02 -8.43 -11.79
C TRP A 48 -13.03 -8.30 -12.92
N THR A 49 -12.56 -8.35 -14.17
CA THR A 49 -13.45 -8.46 -15.35
C THR A 49 -13.14 -9.74 -16.14
N LYS A 50 -14.20 -10.45 -16.56
CA LYS A 50 -14.10 -11.66 -17.41
C LYS A 50 -13.55 -11.36 -18.81
N LYS A 51 -13.48 -10.08 -19.19
CA LYS A 51 -12.94 -9.63 -20.48
C LYS A 51 -11.42 -9.59 -20.53
N LEU A 52 -10.73 -9.67 -19.37
CA LEU A 52 -9.27 -9.80 -19.36
C LEU A 52 -8.87 -11.19 -19.91
N PRO A 53 -7.85 -11.27 -20.78
CA PRO A 53 -7.31 -12.55 -21.18
C PRO A 53 -6.78 -13.31 -19.95
N SER A 54 -7.11 -14.59 -19.86
CA SER A 54 -6.59 -15.45 -18.79
C SER A 54 -5.10 -15.68 -19.03
N GLU A 55 -4.27 -15.15 -18.13
CA GLU A 55 -2.83 -15.36 -18.21
C GLU A 55 -2.44 -16.67 -17.55
N SER A 56 -1.54 -17.43 -18.20
CA SER A 56 -1.13 -18.72 -17.67
C SER A 56 -0.25 -18.53 -16.44
N ARG A 57 -0.51 -19.27 -15.35
CA ARG A 57 0.36 -19.28 -14.16
C ARG A 57 1.75 -19.90 -14.42
N LYS A 58 1.93 -20.58 -15.56
CA LYS A 58 3.21 -21.18 -15.97
C LYS A 58 3.94 -20.20 -16.89
N PRO A 59 5.24 -19.93 -16.66
CA PRO A 59 6.02 -19.06 -17.54
C PRO A 59 6.07 -19.68 -18.94
N LYS A 60 5.50 -18.98 -19.92
CA LYS A 60 5.60 -19.32 -21.34
C LYS A 60 6.67 -18.44 -21.96
N LYS A 61 7.39 -18.95 -22.98
CA LYS A 61 8.29 -18.11 -23.78
C LYS A 61 7.48 -16.90 -24.30
N ASN A 62 8.02 -15.69 -24.14
CA ASN A 62 7.44 -14.40 -24.60
C ASN A 62 7.38 -14.29 -26.13
N LYS A 63 6.83 -15.31 -26.82
CA LYS A 63 6.83 -15.37 -28.27
C LYS A 63 5.73 -14.50 -28.88
N LYS A 64 4.58 -14.31 -28.22
CA LYS A 64 3.50 -13.41 -28.65
C LYS A 64 2.66 -12.93 -27.45
N LEU A 65 2.89 -11.71 -26.97
CA LEU A 65 1.93 -11.00 -26.13
C LEU A 65 0.71 -10.70 -27.01
N LYS A 66 -0.44 -11.29 -26.72
CA LYS A 66 -1.68 -11.03 -27.48
C LYS A 66 -2.31 -9.76 -26.91
N ASN A 67 -2.46 -8.74 -27.74
CA ASN A 67 -3.27 -7.59 -27.37
C ASN A 67 -4.71 -8.05 -27.09
N PRO A 68 -5.36 -7.53 -26.03
CA PRO A 68 -6.74 -7.82 -25.77
C PRO A 68 -7.63 -7.39 -26.95
N PRO A 69 -8.79 -8.04 -27.15
CA PRO A 69 -9.68 -7.72 -28.26
C PRO A 69 -10.14 -6.26 -28.19
N THR A 70 -10.16 -5.57 -29.35
CA THR A 70 -10.41 -4.13 -29.45
C THR A 70 -11.75 -3.69 -28.87
N THR A 71 -12.76 -4.54 -28.93
CA THR A 71 -14.12 -4.30 -28.41
C THR A 71 -14.20 -4.27 -26.88
N SER A 72 -13.27 -4.92 -26.17
CA SER A 72 -13.25 -4.97 -24.70
C SER A 72 -12.21 -4.04 -24.06
N LEU A 73 -11.35 -3.41 -24.87
CA LEU A 73 -10.31 -2.48 -24.41
C LEU A 73 -10.80 -1.40 -23.43
N PRO A 74 -11.93 -0.69 -23.63
CA PRO A 74 -12.33 0.34 -22.69
C PRO A 74 -12.68 -0.22 -21.31
N THR A 75 -13.27 -1.42 -21.23
CA THR A 75 -13.56 -2.08 -19.95
C THR A 75 -12.27 -2.55 -19.26
N ILE A 76 -11.32 -3.07 -20.03
CA ILE A 76 -10.02 -3.54 -19.53
C ILE A 76 -9.19 -2.38 -19.00
N LYS A 77 -9.12 -1.26 -19.74
CA LYS A 77 -8.44 -0.04 -19.30
C LYS A 77 -9.01 0.48 -17.98
N LYS A 78 -10.34 0.62 -17.87
CA LYS A 78 -10.99 1.01 -16.61
C LYS A 78 -10.65 0.09 -15.44
N CYS A 79 -10.52 -1.21 -15.70
CA CYS A 79 -10.13 -2.19 -14.70
C CYS A 79 -8.68 -1.99 -14.23
N TRP A 80 -7.75 -1.75 -15.16
CA TRP A 80 -6.35 -1.41 -14.84
C TRP A 80 -6.25 -0.07 -14.09
N ASP A 81 -6.97 0.95 -14.55
CA ASP A 81 -7.02 2.24 -13.86
C ASP A 81 -7.52 2.09 -12.43
N ALA A 82 -8.53 1.23 -12.20
CA ALA A 82 -9.03 0.94 -10.86
C ALA A 82 -7.98 0.23 -10.00
N TYR A 83 -7.20 -0.70 -10.57
CA TYR A 83 -6.09 -1.35 -9.86
C TYR A 83 -5.01 -0.36 -9.46
N GLU A 84 -4.56 0.47 -10.40
CA GLU A 84 -3.51 1.46 -10.18
C GLU A 84 -3.93 2.46 -9.10
N LYS A 85 -5.14 3.03 -9.22
CA LYS A 85 -5.69 3.97 -8.23
C LYS A 85 -5.83 3.33 -6.86
N PHE A 86 -6.34 2.10 -6.79
CA PHE A 86 -6.49 1.40 -5.51
C PHE A 86 -5.13 1.16 -4.83
N VAL A 87 -4.14 0.71 -5.59
CA VAL A 87 -2.79 0.49 -5.08
C VAL A 87 -2.14 1.80 -4.64
N MET A 88 -2.27 2.86 -5.44
CA MET A 88 -1.72 4.18 -5.14
C MET A 88 -2.32 4.77 -3.86
N LEU A 89 -3.64 4.67 -3.68
CA LEU A 89 -4.30 5.06 -2.42
C LEU A 89 -3.78 4.26 -1.23
N GLY A 90 -3.54 2.97 -1.41
CA GLY A 90 -2.91 2.12 -0.38
C GLY A 90 -1.51 2.58 -0.01
N VAL A 91 -0.69 2.96 -0.99
CA VAL A 91 0.67 3.50 -0.77
C VAL A 91 0.61 4.84 -0.04
N ILE A 92 -0.27 5.76 -0.45
CA ILE A 92 -0.47 7.05 0.22
C ILE A 92 -0.90 6.84 1.67
N SER A 93 -1.86 5.94 1.91
CA SER A 93 -2.32 5.60 3.26
C SER A 93 -1.19 5.04 4.13
N LEU A 94 -0.33 4.17 3.58
CA LEU A 94 0.85 3.67 4.30
C LEU A 94 1.83 4.81 4.65
N GLY A 95 2.09 5.72 3.70
CA GLY A 95 2.94 6.89 3.94
C GLY A 95 2.37 7.82 5.02
N LEU A 96 1.05 8.04 5.03
CA LEU A 96 0.39 8.82 6.07
C LEU A 96 0.49 8.15 7.44
N LEU A 97 0.33 6.83 7.51
CA LEU A 97 0.53 6.08 8.76
C LEU A 97 1.95 6.25 9.31
N GLN A 98 2.96 6.21 8.43
CA GLN A 98 4.36 6.42 8.80
C GLN A 98 4.60 7.85 9.27
N LEU A 99 4.04 8.84 8.58
CA LEU A 99 4.16 10.25 8.96
C LEU A 99 3.52 10.51 10.33
N ILE A 100 2.34 9.95 10.58
CA ILE A 100 1.64 10.09 11.87
C ILE A 100 2.42 9.40 12.99
N SER A 101 2.97 8.21 12.74
CA SER A 101 3.82 7.51 13.69
C SER A 101 5.05 8.35 14.10
N LEU A 102 5.67 9.05 13.14
CA LEU A 102 6.85 9.86 13.40
C LEU A 102 6.53 11.20 14.05
N LYS A 103 5.45 11.88 13.64
CA LYS A 103 5.11 13.23 14.10
C LYS A 103 4.27 13.26 15.37
N PHE A 104 3.42 12.26 15.58
CA PHE A 104 2.44 12.21 16.68
C PHE A 104 2.60 10.93 17.50
N SER A 105 3.83 10.49 17.72
CA SER A 105 4.15 9.24 18.43
C SER A 105 3.48 9.16 19.80
N GLU A 106 3.63 10.20 20.62
CA GLU A 106 3.07 10.26 21.97
C GLU A 106 1.53 10.21 21.97
N SER A 107 0.89 10.98 21.09
CA SER A 107 -0.56 10.99 20.95
C SER A 107 -1.10 9.62 20.53
N VAL A 108 -0.41 8.93 19.62
CA VAL A 108 -0.75 7.56 19.20
C VAL A 108 -0.62 6.60 20.36
N TRP A 109 0.42 6.72 21.19
CA TRP A 109 0.57 5.87 22.37
C TRP A 109 -0.50 6.11 23.43
N ASN A 110 -0.85 7.37 23.70
CA ASN A 110 -1.87 7.72 24.67
C ASN A 110 -3.26 7.20 24.29
N GLN A 111 -3.55 7.10 22.99
CA GLN A 111 -4.83 6.61 22.48
C GLN A 111 -4.82 5.10 22.17
N PHE A 112 -3.69 4.42 22.33
CA PHE A 112 -3.60 2.99 22.05
C PHE A 112 -4.26 2.18 23.16
N SER A 113 -5.42 1.59 22.87
CA SER A 113 -6.19 0.74 23.79
C SER A 113 -5.88 -0.75 23.68
N GLY A 114 -4.90 -1.14 22.87
CA GLY A 114 -4.51 -2.54 22.67
C GLY A 114 -3.49 -3.02 23.69
N PHE A 115 -3.30 -4.34 23.76
CA PHE A 115 -2.25 -4.96 24.58
C PHE A 115 -1.00 -5.25 23.74
N LEU A 116 0.18 -4.86 24.24
CA LEU A 116 1.48 -5.22 23.69
C LEU A 116 2.31 -5.89 24.78
N ARG A 117 2.79 -7.11 24.50
CA ARG A 117 3.60 -7.89 25.46
C ARG A 117 4.92 -7.18 25.82
N SER A 118 5.54 -6.51 24.86
CA SER A 118 6.74 -5.70 25.07
C SER A 118 6.75 -4.50 24.14
N ARG A 119 7.03 -3.32 24.69
CA ARG A 119 7.24 -2.10 23.90
C ARG A 119 8.68 -2.06 23.45
N SER A 120 8.93 -2.50 22.21
CA SER A 120 10.29 -2.61 21.68
C SER A 120 10.88 -1.30 21.18
N ARG A 121 10.05 -0.29 20.87
CA ARG A 121 10.47 1.00 20.31
C ARG A 121 9.61 2.15 20.83
N GLU A 122 10.22 3.33 20.92
CA GLU A 122 9.50 4.58 21.26
C GLU A 122 8.55 5.01 20.14
N ILE A 123 8.95 4.80 18.87
CA ILE A 123 8.13 5.11 17.70
C ILE A 123 7.11 3.98 17.49
N PRO A 124 5.80 4.28 17.41
CA PRO A 124 4.77 3.26 17.22
C PRO A 124 4.90 2.59 15.85
N SER A 125 4.63 1.29 15.79
CA SER A 125 4.59 0.59 14.50
C SER A 125 3.42 1.09 13.64
N GLU A 126 3.51 0.96 12.33
CA GLU A 126 2.40 1.33 11.42
C GLU A 126 1.13 0.52 11.74
N ARG A 127 1.27 -0.69 12.31
CA ARG A 127 0.15 -1.47 12.83
C ARG A 127 -0.52 -0.81 14.02
N THR A 128 0.26 -0.35 14.98
CA THR A 128 -0.22 0.38 16.17
C THR A 128 -0.96 1.64 15.72
N SER A 129 -0.32 2.45 14.86
CA SER A 129 -0.93 3.67 14.31
C SER A 129 -2.21 3.39 13.54
N LYS A 130 -2.25 2.30 12.75
CA LYS A 130 -3.46 1.90 12.03
C LYS A 130 -4.61 1.57 12.99
N ILE A 131 -4.35 0.84 14.07
CA ILE A 131 -5.39 0.47 15.05
C ILE A 131 -5.98 1.73 15.68
N VAL A 132 -5.11 2.64 16.15
CA VAL A 132 -5.55 3.90 16.77
C VAL A 132 -6.38 4.72 15.80
N ILE A 133 -5.88 4.99 14.59
CA ILE A 133 -6.59 5.78 13.59
C ILE A 133 -7.90 5.11 13.18
N SER A 134 -7.92 3.79 13.02
CA SER A 134 -9.15 3.06 12.68
C SER A 134 -10.21 3.25 13.75
N ASN A 135 -9.84 3.18 15.03
CA ASN A 135 -10.78 3.38 16.13
C ASN A 135 -11.30 4.82 16.15
N LEU A 136 -10.42 5.81 15.99
CA LEU A 136 -10.82 7.23 15.92
C LEU A 136 -11.76 7.51 14.76
N LEU A 137 -11.47 6.96 13.57
CA LEU A 137 -12.33 7.11 12.41
C LEU A 137 -13.71 6.50 12.66
N VAL A 138 -13.79 5.29 13.21
CA VAL A 138 -15.07 4.66 13.55
C VAL A 138 -15.86 5.52 14.55
N MET A 139 -15.22 6.00 15.61
CA MET A 139 -15.87 6.87 16.60
C MET A 139 -16.39 8.17 15.96
N ASN A 140 -15.58 8.80 15.09
CA ASN A 140 -15.96 10.03 14.38
C ASN A 140 -17.07 9.79 13.35
N PHE A 141 -17.06 8.68 12.62
CA PHE A 141 -18.13 8.37 11.68
C PHE A 141 -19.44 8.04 12.39
N CYS A 142 -19.39 7.30 13.51
CA CYS A 142 -20.56 7.03 14.33
C CYS A 142 -21.14 8.30 14.97
N SER A 143 -20.29 9.18 15.52
CA SER A 143 -20.77 10.44 16.09
C SER A 143 -21.36 11.35 15.02
N PHE A 144 -20.76 11.39 13.83
CA PHE A 144 -21.27 12.18 12.70
C PHE A 144 -22.61 11.66 12.18
N ALA A 145 -22.78 10.33 12.11
CA ALA A 145 -24.05 9.71 11.75
C ALA A 145 -25.17 10.00 12.76
N LEU A 146 -24.86 9.98 14.06
CA LEU A 146 -25.81 10.30 15.13
C LEU A 146 -26.19 11.80 15.15
N THR A 147 -25.31 12.67 14.66
CA THR A 147 -25.54 14.13 14.64
C THR A 147 -26.32 14.59 13.39
N GLY A 148 -26.65 13.70 12.45
CA GLY A 148 -27.48 14.04 11.27
C GLY A 148 -26.81 14.93 10.21
N ARG A 149 -25.55 15.34 10.41
CA ARG A 149 -24.81 16.26 9.50
C ARG A 149 -24.25 15.63 8.22
N ILE A 150 -24.45 14.32 8.01
CA ILE A 150 -24.07 13.65 6.76
C ILE A 150 -24.77 14.28 5.55
N PHE A 151 -26.02 14.71 5.71
CA PHE A 151 -26.76 15.35 4.63
C PHE A 151 -26.17 16.71 4.22
N GLU A 152 -25.71 17.54 5.17
CA GLU A 152 -25.11 18.84 4.83
C GLU A 152 -23.76 18.71 4.13
N PHE A 153 -22.91 17.78 4.57
CA PHE A 153 -21.57 17.60 3.98
C PHE A 153 -21.63 17.04 2.56
N LEU A 154 -22.58 16.15 2.27
CA LEU A 154 -22.81 15.62 0.92
C LEU A 154 -23.42 16.65 -0.03
N ILE A 155 -24.26 17.55 0.47
CA ILE A 155 -24.81 18.67 -0.30
C ILE A 155 -23.71 19.68 -0.65
N LEU A 156 -22.81 20.01 0.28
CA LEU A 156 -21.71 20.95 0.03
C LEU A 156 -20.66 20.39 -0.96
N LEU A 157 -20.43 19.08 -0.98
CA LEU A 157 -19.52 18.43 -1.93
C LEU A 157 -20.12 18.20 -3.33
N TRP A 158 -21.45 18.32 -3.47
CA TRP A 158 -22.13 18.30 -4.77
C TRP A 158 -22.35 19.70 -5.37
N PHE A 159 -22.18 20.76 -4.58
CA PHE A 159 -22.34 22.16 -5.00
C PHE A 159 -21.03 22.92 -5.21
N SER A 160 -19.87 22.25 -5.10
CA SER A 160 -18.54 22.77 -5.45
C SER A 160 -17.87 21.93 -6.52
#